data_AF-A0A9J5ZG52-F1
#
_entry.id   AF-A0A9J5ZG52-F1
#
_cell.length_a   1.000
_cell.length_b   1.000
_cell.length_c   1.000
_cell.angle_alpha   90.00
_cell.angle_beta   90.00
_cell.angle_gamma   90.00
#
_symmetry.space_group_name_H-M   'P 1'
#
loop_
_entity.id
_entity.type
_entity.pdbx_description
1 polymer ?
#
loop_
_entity_poly.entity_id
_entity_poly.type
_entity_poly.pdbx_seq_one_letter_code
_entity_poly.pdbx_strand_id
1 'polypeptide(L)' 'MALHFHTISKITSKSMHWNLKVRVIRLWIVPDKFKPEIPYSLEMILQDEKGDRIHVSLGKTLIKHFKENLY' A
#
# COMPACT_ATOMS: atom_id res chain seq x y z
N MET A 1 18.62 13.58 -12.81
CA MET A 1 18.00 14.04 -11.55
C MET A 1 17.79 12.83 -10.66
N ALA A 2 18.33 12.84 -9.44
CA ALA A 2 18.13 11.71 -8.52
C ALA A 2 16.67 11.68 -8.04
N LEU A 3 16.05 10.51 -8.04
CA LEU A 3 14.72 10.31 -7.44
C LEU A 3 14.81 10.60 -5.94
N HIS A 4 14.20 11.71 -5.50
CA HIS A 4 14.11 12.03 -4.09
C HIS A 4 12.96 11.24 -3.47
N PHE A 5 13.31 10.29 -2.60
CA PHE A 5 12.35 9.49 -1.85
C PHE A 5 12.04 10.13 -0.49
N HIS A 6 10.79 10.05 -0.08
CA HIS A 6 10.30 10.49 1.20
C HIS A 6 10.31 9.31 2.19
N THR A 7 10.49 9.62 3.47
CA THR A 7 10.33 8.63 4.55
C THR A 7 8.86 8.55 4.96
N ILE A 8 8.46 7.40 5.50
CA ILE A 8 7.07 7.18 5.93
C ILE A 8 6.67 8.19 7.01
N SER A 9 7.58 8.50 7.94
CA SER A 9 7.39 9.51 8.99
C SER A 9 7.07 10.93 8.48
N LYS A 10 7.33 11.25 7.21
CA LYS A 10 6.98 12.54 6.59
C LYS A 10 5.62 12.55 5.89
N ILE A 11 4.93 11.42 5.82
CA ILE A 11 3.60 11.35 5.25
C ILE A 11 2.63 12.08 6.17
N THR A 12 1.90 13.04 5.62
CA THR A 12 0.93 13.85 6.36
C THR A 12 -0.30 14.04 5.50
N SER A 13 -1.49 14.18 6.08
CA SER A 13 -2.73 14.41 5.31
C SER A 13 -2.75 15.71 4.49
N LYS A 14 -1.76 16.60 4.67
CA LYS A 14 -1.69 17.91 4.01
C LYS A 14 -1.00 17.87 2.65
N SER A 15 -0.13 16.90 2.42
CA SER A 15 0.44 16.64 1.09
C SER A 15 -0.36 15.51 0.44
N MET A 16 -0.27 15.37 -0.89
CA MET A 16 -0.80 14.22 -1.62
C MET A 16 0.25 13.57 -2.53
N HIS A 17 1.43 14.19 -2.66
CA HIS A 17 2.45 13.78 -3.62
C HIS A 17 3.69 13.31 -2.83
N TRP A 18 3.89 11.99 -2.79
CA TRP A 18 5.08 11.39 -2.20
C TRP A 18 5.61 10.29 -3.11
N ASN A 19 6.93 10.27 -3.24
CA ASN A 19 7.66 9.14 -3.80
C ASN A 19 8.24 8.37 -2.63
N LEU A 20 7.82 7.12 -2.43
CA LEU A 20 8.29 6.27 -1.33
C LEU A 20 9.11 5.11 -1.90
N LYS A 21 10.20 4.77 -1.22
CA LYS A 21 10.96 3.54 -1.47
C LYS A 21 10.79 2.62 -0.26
N VAL A 22 9.98 1.60 -0.42
CA VAL A 22 9.52 0.73 0.68
C VAL A 22 9.51 -0.73 0.27
N ARG A 23 9.60 -1.60 1.26
CA ARG A 23 9.40 -3.04 1.10
C ARG A 23 8.01 -3.44 1.60
N VAL A 24 7.33 -4.29 0.85
CA VAL A 24 6.12 -4.97 1.33
C VAL A 24 6.53 -6.04 2.33
N ILE A 25 6.14 -5.87 3.59
CA ILE A 25 6.45 -6.83 4.67
C ILE A 25 5.35 -7.88 4.79
N ARG A 26 4.09 -7.48 4.59
CA ARG A 26 2.94 -8.36 4.67
C ARG A 26 1.87 -7.88 3.70
N LEU A 27 1.24 -8.81 3.01
CA LEU A 27 0.19 -8.57 2.03
C LEU A 27 -0.93 -9.59 2.26
N TRP A 28 -2.17 -9.13 2.37
CA TRP A 28 -3.34 -10.01 2.50
C TRP A 28 -4.58 -9.37 1.92
N ILE A 29 -5.52 -10.21 1.50
CA ILE A 29 -6.80 -9.78 0.95
C ILE A 29 -7.83 -9.85 2.08
N VAL A 30 -8.61 -8.77 2.24
CA VAL A 30 -9.77 -8.75 3.12
C VAL A 30 -11.02 -9.03 2.27
N PRO A 31 -11.80 -10.07 2.60
CA PRO A 31 -13.03 -10.39 1.88
C PRO A 31 -14.14 -9.40 2.19
N ASP A 32 -15.11 -9.29 1.29
CA ASP A 32 -16.31 -8.48 1.50
C ASP A 32 -17.17 -9.06 2.62
N LYS A 33 -17.69 -8.18 3.48
CA LYS A 33 -18.49 -8.54 4.66
C LYS A 33 -19.76 -9.32 4.29
N PHE A 34 -20.37 -9.01 3.15
CA PHE A 34 -21.62 -9.62 2.70
C PHE A 34 -21.39 -10.69 1.61
N LYS A 35 -20.25 -10.62 0.90
CA LYS A 35 -19.88 -11.58 -0.16
C LYS A 35 -18.44 -12.07 0.02
N PRO A 36 -18.19 -13.05 0.90
CA PRO A 36 -16.84 -13.47 1.26
C PRO A 36 -15.96 -13.95 0.08
N GLU A 37 -16.59 -14.41 -1.00
CA GLU A 37 -15.91 -14.84 -2.24
C GLU A 37 -15.27 -13.68 -3.00
N ILE A 38 -15.67 -12.43 -2.70
CA ILE A 38 -15.23 -11.24 -3.40
C ILE A 38 -14.20 -10.50 -2.54
N PRO A 39 -13.02 -10.15 -3.10
CA PRO A 39 -12.06 -9.31 -2.38
C PRO A 39 -12.63 -7.88 -2.23
N TYR A 40 -12.65 -7.38 -0.99
CA TYR A 40 -13.06 -6.02 -0.67
C TYR A 40 -11.87 -5.06 -0.76
N SER A 41 -10.79 -5.40 -0.08
CA SER A 41 -9.54 -4.64 -0.08
C SER A 41 -8.32 -5.55 -0.11
N LEU A 42 -7.22 -5.02 -0.62
CA LEU A 42 -5.88 -5.59 -0.49
C LEU A 42 -5.14 -4.75 0.54
N GLU A 43 -4.86 -5.35 1.68
CA GLU A 43 -4.19 -4.70 2.80
C GLU A 43 -2.70 -5.06 2.77
N MET A 44 -1.85 -4.07 3.06
CA MET A 44 -0.41 -4.26 3.08
C MET A 44 0.27 -3.44 4.19
N ILE A 45 1.33 -4.02 4.73
CA ILE A 45 2.27 -3.30 5.59
C ILE A 45 3.51 -2.99 4.77
N LEU A 46 3.79 -1.70 4.62
CA LEU A 46 4.98 -1.18 3.96
C LEU A 46 5.98 -0.74 5.02
N GLN A 47 7.26 -1.03 4.78
CA GLN A 47 8.36 -0.60 5.65
C GLN A 47 9.39 0.18 4.83
N ASP A 48 9.84 1.32 5.35
CA ASP A 48 10.93 2.10 4.73
C ASP A 48 12.31 1.68 5.25
N GLU A 49 13.36 2.31 4.71
CA GLU A 49 14.75 2.03 5.08
C GLU A 49 15.08 2.34 6.55
N LYS A 50 14.30 3.20 7.21
CA LYS A 50 14.48 3.53 8.63
C LYS A 50 13.76 2.54 9.54
N GLY A 51 12.97 1.64 8.96
CA GLY A 51 12.18 0.67 9.70
C GLY A 51 10.79 1.16 10.06
N ASP A 52 10.42 2.40 9.71
CA ASP A 52 9.09 2.94 9.92
C ASP A 52 8.08 2.12 9.10
N ARG A 53 6.87 1.91 9.65
CA ARG A 53 5.83 1.10 9.01
C ARG A 53 4.55 1.88 8.81
N ILE A 54 3.90 1.65 7.67
CA ILE A 54 2.57 2.18 7.38
C ILE A 54 1.65 1.08 6.88
N HIS A 55 0.40 1.15 7.32
CA HIS A 55 -0.67 0.30 6.80
C HIS A 55 -1.33 0.97 5.60
N VAL A 56 -1.47 0.23 4.51
CA VAL A 56 -2.08 0.70 3.26
C VAL A 56 -3.19 -0.24 2.86
N SER A 57 -4.35 0.35 2.58
CA SER A 57 -5.56 -0.33 2.11
C SER A 57 -5.82 0.05 0.66
N LEU A 58 -5.82 -0.92 -0.24
CA LEU A 58 -6.22 -0.73 -1.64
C LEU A 58 -7.64 -1.25 -1.85
N GLY A 59 -8.54 -0.37 -2.30
CA GLY A 59 -9.93 -0.72 -2.59
C GLY A 59 -10.09 -1.61 -3.82
N LYS A 60 -11.22 -2.32 -3.87
CA LYS A 60 -11.62 -3.32 -4.89
C LYS A 60 -11.27 -3.00 -6.35
N THR A 61 -11.41 -1.75 -6.78
CA THR A 61 -11.12 -1.32 -8.16
C THR A 61 -9.64 -1.40 -8.50
N LEU A 62 -8.78 -1.03 -7.55
CA LEU A 62 -7.32 -0.99 -7.70
C LEU A 62 -6.68 -2.37 -7.54
N ILE A 63 -7.33 -3.29 -6.80
CA ILE A 63 -6.84 -4.68 -6.65
C ILE A 63 -6.66 -5.35 -8.02
N LYS A 64 -7.60 -5.13 -8.95
CA LYS A 64 -7.51 -5.71 -10.30
C LYS A 64 -6.26 -5.23 -11.06
N HIS A 65 -5.96 -3.93 -10.99
CA HIS A 65 -4.79 -3.36 -11.65
C HIS A 65 -3.47 -3.74 -10.95
N PHE A 66 -3.47 -3.87 -9.62
CA PHE A 66 -2.25 -4.21 -8.88
C PHE A 66 -1.90 -5.70 -8.94
N LYS A 67 -2.89 -6.59 -9.09
CA LYS A 67 -2.64 -8.04 -9.19
C LYS A 67 -1.72 -8.40 -10.36
N GLU A 68 -1.81 -7.68 -11.47
CA GLU A 68 -1.00 -7.94 -12.67
C GLU A 68 0.47 -7.51 -12.50
N ASN A 69 0.78 -6.65 -11.52
CA ASN A 69 2.11 -6.08 -11.32
C ASN A 69 2.81 -6.57 -10.04
N LEU A 70 2.12 -7.36 -9.21
CA LEU A 70 2.64 -7.90 -7.95
C LEU A 70 3.24 -9.31 -8.09
N TYR A 71 3.03 -9.99 -9.23
CA TYR A 71 3.53 -11.32 -9.55
C TYR A 71 4.41 -11.31 -10.80
#